data_AF-A0A7X1CCU6-F1
#
_entry.id   AF-A0A7X1CCU6-F1
#
_cell.length_a   1.000
_cell.length_b   1.000
_cell.length_c   1.000
_cell.angle_alpha   90.00
_cell.angle_beta   90.00
_cell.angle_gamma   90.00
#
_symmetry.space_group_name_H-M   'P 1'
#
loop_
_entity.id
_entity.type
_entity.pdbx_description
1 polymer ?
#
loop_
_entity_poly.entity_id
_entity_poly.type
_entity_poly.pdbx_seq_one_letter_code
_entity_poly.pdbx_strand_id
1 'polypeptide(L)'
;MSGGGTLFFPSGEYKVTKTIRFVNHGIEITGEQAVNTLIKPSNNFIGDTVFDFTFRGSETEWNWSYIRNIKIHDLGFLGKDSSTLANPPDMIRMDKVYDLNTIENLYFEDIFSTAIKLINTIGATPTETVGQGTIIQNLMIINKAESLSTATKPLISLENQNECYINTIKILAGDKGWTDYPKRTGLKLAGCQGITVQSNSFSIMSAPAITVTFATTNYQTQCKGVFLESNTFEDITSQAISVLGGPNSTTESGEIRYNKMENIIISENRHYGLKTEYPITVNYSTDVVIRDNIAVTIGKDANKTLIYNNQIQNIIDNGIATTVFGAYDDGISRSWTTQSDLLVNKINPGITLQEKAVNQKFVFKTGYRGSPKYGFDLKHIHSTGEEASILAWKDIVLSTDFLFKLNPRTVLPAAKEDKQGSLCFIKADATKGETKDSLYICMQDGGIGVYKWNKLI
;
A
#
# COMPACT_ATOMS: atom_id res chain seq x y z
N MET A 1 -32.90 -24.16 -1.76
CA MET A 1 -32.53 -23.44 -0.52
C MET A 1 -32.96 -24.29 0.66
N SER A 2 -32.12 -25.24 1.06
CA SER A 2 -32.36 -26.07 2.24
C SER A 2 -30.97 -26.46 2.75
N GLY A 3 -30.56 -25.88 3.89
CA GLY A 3 -29.22 -26.02 4.44
C GLY A 3 -28.77 -24.69 5.03
N GLY A 4 -29.03 -24.51 6.32
CA GLY A 4 -28.73 -23.30 7.08
C GLY A 4 -29.46 -23.32 8.42
N GLY A 5 -29.02 -22.49 9.35
CA GLY A 5 -29.61 -22.39 10.68
C GLY A 5 -28.87 -21.39 11.54
N THR A 6 -29.55 -20.90 12.57
CA THR A 6 -28.98 -19.94 13.52
C THR A 6 -28.52 -20.67 14.78
N LEU A 7 -27.24 -20.53 15.12
CA LEU A 7 -26.68 -20.90 16.41
C LEU A 7 -26.58 -19.64 17.26
N PHE A 8 -27.47 -19.52 18.24
CA PHE A 8 -27.51 -18.39 19.18
C PHE A 8 -26.79 -18.74 20.49
N PHE A 9 -25.88 -17.85 20.91
CA PHE A 9 -25.22 -17.88 22.20
C PHE A 9 -25.75 -16.73 23.08
N PRO A 10 -26.50 -17.02 24.15
CA PRO A 10 -26.84 -16.03 25.16
C PRO A 10 -25.60 -15.35 25.78
N SER A 11 -25.79 -14.29 26.56
CA SER A 11 -24.70 -13.77 27.41
C SER A 11 -24.17 -14.88 28.34
N GLY A 12 -22.85 -15.01 28.40
CA GLY A 12 -22.18 -16.02 29.20
C GLY A 12 -20.77 -16.33 28.72
N GLU A 13 -20.02 -17.04 29.56
CA GLU A 13 -18.71 -17.58 29.21
C GLU A 13 -18.82 -19.07 28.84
N TYR A 14 -18.43 -19.40 27.62
CA TYR A 14 -18.55 -20.73 27.05
C TYR A 14 -17.18 -21.37 26.91
N LYS A 15 -16.90 -22.33 27.79
CA LYS A 15 -15.69 -23.14 27.69
C LYS A 15 -15.82 -24.14 26.54
N VAL A 16 -14.96 -24.02 25.54
CA VAL A 16 -14.89 -24.93 24.39
C VAL A 16 -13.72 -25.87 24.56
N THR A 17 -13.96 -27.18 24.49
CA THR A 17 -12.92 -28.21 24.66
C THR A 17 -12.48 -28.87 23.36
N LYS A 18 -13.24 -28.68 22.27
CA LYS A 18 -12.97 -29.25 20.95
C LYS A 18 -13.39 -28.30 19.84
N THR A 19 -12.78 -28.42 18.66
CA THR A 19 -13.23 -27.72 17.45
C THR A 19 -14.72 -27.94 17.19
N ILE A 20 -15.43 -26.86 16.90
CA ILE A 20 -16.80 -26.88 16.38
C ILE A 20 -16.69 -26.75 14.85
N ARG A 21 -16.97 -27.86 14.15
CA ARG A 21 -16.91 -27.92 12.69
C ARG A 21 -18.27 -27.62 12.09
N PHE A 22 -18.31 -26.65 11.18
CA PHE A 22 -19.51 -26.23 10.48
C PHE A 22 -19.45 -26.73 9.04
N VAL A 23 -20.42 -27.57 8.66
CA VAL A 23 -20.40 -28.29 7.37
C VAL A 23 -21.49 -27.86 6.38
N ASN A 24 -22.30 -26.84 6.72
CA ASN A 24 -23.38 -26.32 5.86
C ASN A 24 -23.15 -24.86 5.45
N HIS A 25 -23.79 -24.44 4.36
CA HIS A 25 -23.97 -23.02 4.02
C HIS A 25 -25.08 -22.38 4.86
N GLY A 26 -25.22 -21.05 4.76
CA GLY A 26 -26.38 -20.36 5.35
C GLY A 26 -26.42 -20.44 6.87
N ILE A 27 -25.28 -20.62 7.52
CA ILE A 27 -25.17 -20.68 8.97
C ILE A 27 -24.98 -19.28 9.50
N GLU A 28 -25.81 -18.92 10.46
CA GLU A 28 -25.66 -17.71 11.27
C GLU A 28 -25.22 -18.11 12.67
N ILE A 29 -24.11 -17.56 13.14
CA ILE A 29 -23.61 -17.75 14.49
C ILE A 29 -23.65 -16.37 15.15
N THR A 30 -24.50 -16.23 16.17
CA THR A 30 -24.78 -14.94 16.78
C THR A 30 -24.71 -15.02 18.29
N GLY A 31 -24.06 -14.04 18.91
CA GLY A 31 -24.14 -13.81 20.35
C GLY A 31 -25.16 -12.73 20.71
N GLU A 32 -25.44 -12.57 22.00
CA GLU A 32 -26.25 -11.45 22.49
C GLU A 32 -25.49 -10.12 22.41
N GLN A 33 -24.20 -10.14 22.76
CA GLN A 33 -23.30 -9.00 22.64
C GLN A 33 -21.83 -9.46 22.70
N ALA A 34 -20.97 -8.90 21.86
CA ALA A 34 -19.57 -9.33 21.71
C ALA A 34 -18.75 -9.37 23.02
N VAL A 35 -19.02 -8.45 23.95
CA VAL A 35 -18.30 -8.37 25.23
C VAL A 35 -18.91 -9.22 26.35
N ASN A 36 -20.14 -9.72 26.16
CA ASN A 36 -20.86 -10.51 27.17
C ASN A 36 -21.02 -11.98 26.77
N THR A 37 -20.92 -12.31 25.48
CA THR A 37 -20.98 -13.67 24.95
C THR A 37 -19.57 -14.12 24.58
N LEU A 38 -18.88 -14.79 25.50
CA LEU A 38 -17.44 -15.04 25.42
C LEU A 38 -17.15 -16.52 25.19
N ILE A 39 -16.53 -16.84 24.05
CA ILE A 39 -16.07 -18.17 23.66
C ILE A 39 -14.62 -18.37 24.12
N LYS A 40 -14.37 -19.39 24.94
CA LYS A 40 -13.08 -19.60 25.60
C LYS A 40 -12.53 -21.01 25.34
N PRO A 41 -11.54 -21.21 24.45
CA PRO A 41 -10.86 -22.50 24.33
C PRO A 41 -10.20 -22.90 25.64
N SER A 42 -10.40 -24.15 26.05
CA SER A 42 -9.81 -24.70 27.26
C SER A 42 -8.29 -24.91 27.16
N ASN A 43 -7.59 -24.97 28.28
CA ASN A 43 -6.18 -25.35 28.37
C ASN A 43 -5.86 -26.79 27.93
N ASN A 44 -6.88 -27.61 27.67
CA ASN A 44 -6.77 -28.96 27.10
C ASN A 44 -7.56 -29.10 25.78
N PHE A 45 -7.69 -27.99 25.04
CA PHE A 45 -8.44 -27.95 23.78
C PHE A 45 -7.90 -28.97 22.76
N ILE A 46 -8.82 -29.69 22.10
CA ILE A 46 -8.50 -30.68 21.07
C ILE A 46 -8.93 -30.13 19.71
N GLY A 47 -7.94 -29.78 18.88
CA GLY A 47 -8.13 -29.25 17.53
C GLY A 47 -7.15 -28.12 17.23
N ASP A 48 -7.20 -27.59 16.01
CA ASP A 48 -6.35 -26.47 15.56
C ASP A 48 -7.12 -25.14 15.46
N THR A 49 -8.46 -25.18 15.54
CA THR A 49 -9.34 -24.02 15.37
C THR A 49 -10.58 -24.16 16.26
N VAL A 50 -11.10 -23.08 16.84
CA VAL A 50 -12.35 -23.08 17.61
C VAL A 50 -13.57 -23.26 16.69
N PHE A 51 -13.81 -22.34 15.74
CA PHE A 51 -14.85 -22.44 14.72
C PHE A 51 -14.21 -22.75 13.36
N ASP A 52 -14.45 -23.96 12.85
CA ASP A 52 -13.84 -24.47 11.63
C ASP A 52 -14.86 -24.69 10.52
N PHE A 53 -14.74 -23.94 9.43
CA PHE A 53 -15.54 -24.07 8.21
C PHE A 53 -14.75 -24.78 7.11
N THR A 54 -14.14 -25.92 7.43
CA THR A 54 -13.41 -26.75 6.45
C THR A 54 -14.32 -27.87 5.94
N PHE A 55 -14.90 -27.73 4.75
CA PHE A 55 -15.69 -28.80 4.13
C PHE A 55 -14.79 -29.87 3.52
N ARG A 56 -14.73 -31.05 4.15
CA ARG A 56 -14.14 -32.24 3.55
C ARG A 56 -15.23 -32.91 2.71
N GLY A 57 -14.96 -33.19 1.43
CA GLY A 57 -15.99 -33.60 0.45
C GLY A 57 -16.76 -34.89 0.77
N SER A 58 -16.34 -35.67 1.78
CA SER A 58 -17.06 -36.84 2.30
C SER A 58 -18.04 -36.52 3.45
N GLU A 59 -17.96 -35.32 4.02
CA GLU A 59 -18.72 -34.90 5.22
C GLU A 59 -19.95 -34.05 4.89
N THR A 60 -20.12 -33.68 3.62
CA THR A 60 -21.24 -32.88 3.12
C THR A 60 -22.09 -33.72 2.19
N GLU A 61 -23.41 -33.62 2.27
CA GLU A 61 -24.34 -34.26 1.30
C GLU A 61 -24.07 -33.80 -0.14
N TRP A 62 -23.34 -32.70 -0.30
CA TRP A 62 -23.06 -32.00 -1.53
C TRP A 62 -21.58 -31.66 -1.58
N ASN A 63 -20.87 -32.04 -2.65
CA ASN A 63 -19.46 -31.71 -2.84
C ASN A 63 -19.28 -30.22 -3.23
N TRP A 64 -19.57 -29.31 -2.30
CA TRP A 64 -19.54 -27.87 -2.57
C TRP A 64 -18.13 -27.36 -2.85
N SER A 65 -17.99 -26.52 -3.89
CA SER A 65 -16.72 -25.89 -4.29
C SER A 65 -16.41 -24.59 -3.53
N TYR A 66 -17.36 -24.04 -2.77
CA TYR A 66 -17.25 -22.78 -2.04
C TYR A 66 -17.97 -22.82 -0.67
N ILE A 67 -17.82 -21.79 0.16
CA ILE A 67 -18.50 -21.52 1.44
C ILE A 67 -19.34 -20.26 1.28
N ARG A 68 -20.66 -20.38 1.43
CA ARG A 68 -21.58 -19.28 1.15
C ARG A 68 -22.50 -18.91 2.31
N ASN A 69 -22.79 -17.62 2.40
CA ASN A 69 -23.80 -17.04 3.30
C ASN A 69 -23.57 -17.43 4.77
N ILE A 70 -22.31 -17.39 5.21
CA ILE A 70 -21.93 -17.56 6.60
C ILE A 70 -21.94 -16.19 7.27
N LYS A 71 -22.62 -16.10 8.41
CA LYS A 71 -22.65 -14.90 9.24
C LYS A 71 -22.14 -15.22 10.63
N ILE A 72 -21.18 -14.45 11.12
CA ILE A 72 -20.67 -14.55 12.49
C ILE A 72 -20.71 -13.16 13.09
N HIS A 73 -21.52 -12.96 14.14
CA HIS A 73 -21.63 -11.65 14.77
C HIS A 73 -21.91 -11.66 16.27
N ASP A 74 -21.56 -10.56 16.93
CA ASP A 74 -21.86 -10.29 18.34
C ASP A 74 -21.24 -11.31 19.33
N LEU A 75 -20.06 -11.85 19.01
CA LEU A 75 -19.32 -12.80 19.84
C LEU A 75 -17.95 -12.27 20.29
N GLY A 76 -17.55 -12.66 21.49
CA GLY A 76 -16.21 -12.47 22.02
C GLY A 76 -15.40 -13.77 22.04
N PHE A 77 -14.08 -13.69 21.85
CA PHE A 77 -13.17 -14.83 21.91
C PHE A 77 -12.02 -14.53 22.88
N LEU A 78 -11.80 -15.42 23.85
CA LEU A 78 -10.77 -15.25 24.89
C LEU A 78 -9.68 -16.32 24.78
N GLY A 79 -8.49 -15.93 24.33
CA GLY A 79 -7.39 -16.87 24.07
C GLY A 79 -6.53 -17.23 25.28
N LYS A 80 -6.67 -16.52 26.41
CA LYS A 80 -5.77 -16.64 27.58
C LYS A 80 -5.51 -18.07 28.06
N ASP A 81 -6.56 -18.89 28.16
CA ASP A 81 -6.43 -20.28 28.66
C ASP A 81 -5.70 -21.20 27.67
N SER A 82 -5.68 -20.83 26.38
CA SER A 82 -4.97 -21.59 25.35
C SER A 82 -3.46 -21.32 25.31
N SER A 83 -2.97 -20.35 26.09
CA SER A 83 -1.55 -19.98 26.17
C SER A 83 -0.63 -21.12 26.60
N THR A 84 -1.14 -22.09 27.36
CA THR A 84 -0.38 -23.25 27.84
C THR A 84 -0.28 -24.37 26.81
N LEU A 85 -1.01 -24.26 25.69
CA LEU A 85 -0.98 -25.26 24.62
C LEU A 85 0.27 -25.08 23.78
N ALA A 86 0.90 -26.18 23.38
CA ALA A 86 2.00 -26.16 22.42
C ALA A 86 1.58 -25.57 21.07
N ASN A 87 0.31 -25.79 20.68
CA ASN A 87 -0.31 -25.23 19.48
C ASN A 87 -1.65 -24.59 19.84
N PRO A 88 -1.67 -23.30 20.23
CA PRO A 88 -2.92 -22.59 20.49
C PRO A 88 -3.80 -22.56 19.22
N PRO A 89 -5.14 -22.68 19.36
CA PRO A 89 -6.02 -22.76 18.20
C PRO A 89 -6.23 -21.38 17.55
N ASP A 90 -6.46 -21.38 16.25
CA ASP A 90 -7.07 -20.25 15.54
C ASP A 90 -8.54 -20.08 16.04
N MET A 91 -9.09 -18.86 16.07
CA MET A 91 -10.46 -18.69 16.58
C MET A 91 -11.50 -19.01 15.51
N ILE A 92 -11.38 -18.38 14.34
CA ILE A 92 -12.25 -18.62 13.19
C ILE A 92 -11.37 -18.99 12.00
N ARG A 93 -11.63 -20.15 11.40
CA ARG A 93 -11.02 -20.59 10.15
C ARG A 93 -12.09 -20.89 9.12
N MET A 94 -11.88 -20.40 7.91
CA MET A 94 -12.59 -20.88 6.74
C MET A 94 -11.56 -21.34 5.70
N ASP A 95 -11.89 -22.41 4.96
CA ASP A 95 -10.93 -23.10 4.08
C ASP A 95 -11.49 -23.49 2.70
N LYS A 96 -12.13 -22.55 1.98
CA LYS A 96 -12.54 -22.64 0.54
C LYS A 96 -12.71 -21.24 -0.06
N VAL A 97 -13.14 -21.15 -1.31
CA VAL A 97 -13.71 -19.91 -1.88
C VAL A 97 -14.92 -19.46 -1.06
N TYR A 98 -15.12 -18.16 -0.91
CA TYR A 98 -16.24 -17.57 -0.16
C TYR A 98 -17.22 -16.85 -1.06
N ASP A 99 -18.48 -16.77 -0.65
CA ASP A 99 -19.46 -15.87 -1.26
C ASP A 99 -20.46 -15.37 -0.21
N LEU A 100 -20.73 -14.07 -0.19
CA LEU A 100 -21.68 -13.43 0.73
C LEU A 100 -21.44 -13.75 2.21
N ASN A 101 -20.18 -13.87 2.63
CA ASN A 101 -19.85 -14.13 4.04
C ASN A 101 -19.66 -12.81 4.80
N THR A 102 -20.09 -12.77 6.05
CA THR A 102 -19.99 -11.58 6.91
C THR A 102 -19.48 -11.98 8.29
N ILE A 103 -18.41 -11.32 8.72
CA ILE A 103 -17.81 -11.45 10.05
C ILE A 103 -17.82 -10.04 10.67
N GLU A 104 -18.72 -9.81 11.62
CA GLU A 104 -18.93 -8.46 12.14
C GLU A 104 -19.16 -8.39 13.64
N ASN A 105 -18.92 -7.22 14.25
CA ASN A 105 -19.20 -6.97 15.67
C ASN A 105 -18.56 -8.03 16.59
N LEU A 106 -17.27 -8.35 16.40
CA LEU A 106 -16.59 -9.33 17.25
C LEU A 106 -15.53 -8.68 18.15
N TYR A 107 -15.33 -9.32 19.29
CA TYR A 107 -14.30 -8.99 20.26
C TYR A 107 -13.30 -10.14 20.38
N PHE A 108 -12.01 -9.84 20.40
CA PHE A 108 -10.95 -10.83 20.59
C PHE A 108 -9.99 -10.34 21.66
N GLU A 109 -9.67 -11.20 22.62
CA GLU A 109 -8.75 -10.88 23.71
C GLU A 109 -7.70 -11.97 23.88
N ASP A 110 -6.44 -11.55 23.96
CA ASP A 110 -5.27 -12.39 24.22
C ASP A 110 -5.21 -13.64 23.34
N ILE A 111 -5.36 -13.47 22.03
CA ILE A 111 -5.33 -14.56 21.05
C ILE A 111 -3.89 -14.96 20.76
N PHE A 112 -3.48 -16.20 21.05
CA PHE A 112 -2.09 -16.69 20.86
C PHE A 112 -1.79 -17.21 19.45
N SER A 113 -2.83 -17.60 18.69
CA SER A 113 -2.73 -17.95 17.26
C SER A 113 -3.40 -16.87 16.40
N THR A 114 -4.19 -17.22 15.38
CA THR A 114 -4.88 -16.26 14.50
C THR A 114 -6.31 -16.02 14.99
N ALA A 115 -6.79 -14.78 15.01
CA ALA A 115 -8.20 -14.49 15.32
C ALA A 115 -9.10 -14.90 14.14
N ILE A 116 -8.77 -14.46 12.93
CA ILE A 116 -9.53 -14.80 11.72
C ILE A 116 -8.55 -15.27 10.63
N LYS A 117 -8.80 -16.47 10.11
CA LYS A 117 -7.99 -17.09 9.07
C LYS A 117 -8.88 -17.54 7.91
N LEU A 118 -8.77 -16.83 6.80
CA LEU A 118 -9.50 -17.15 5.57
C LEU A 118 -8.48 -17.62 4.53
N ILE A 119 -8.50 -18.90 4.18
CA ILE A 119 -7.58 -19.46 3.19
C ILE A 119 -8.41 -20.16 2.12
N ASN A 120 -8.03 -20.01 0.86
CA ASN A 120 -8.56 -20.84 -0.20
C ASN A 120 -7.47 -21.81 -0.68
N THR A 121 -7.54 -23.05 -0.19
CA THR A 121 -6.59 -24.12 -0.50
C THR A 121 -6.93 -24.90 -1.77
N ILE A 122 -8.10 -24.69 -2.38
CA ILE A 122 -8.58 -25.50 -3.50
C ILE A 122 -8.13 -24.91 -4.83
N GLY A 123 -7.30 -25.67 -5.56
CA GLY A 123 -6.87 -25.34 -6.93
C GLY A 123 -7.95 -25.52 -8.01
N ALA A 124 -9.19 -25.83 -7.63
CA ALA A 124 -10.32 -25.88 -8.55
C ALA A 124 -10.86 -24.46 -8.70
N THR A 125 -10.69 -23.88 -9.89
CA THR A 125 -11.42 -22.69 -10.30
C THR A 125 -12.92 -22.95 -10.06
N PRO A 126 -13.64 -22.06 -9.34
CA PRO A 126 -15.06 -22.24 -9.18
C PRO A 126 -15.71 -22.34 -10.57
N THR A 127 -16.56 -23.34 -10.76
CA THR A 127 -17.27 -23.58 -12.03
C THR A 127 -18.29 -22.48 -12.36
N GLU A 128 -18.61 -21.64 -11.36
CA GLU A 128 -19.51 -20.51 -11.46
C GLU A 128 -18.71 -19.22 -11.16
N THR A 129 -18.95 -18.16 -11.94
CA THR A 129 -18.39 -16.82 -11.67
C THR A 129 -19.14 -16.20 -10.49
N VAL A 130 -18.87 -16.71 -9.29
CA VAL A 130 -19.45 -16.22 -8.05
C VAL A 130 -18.55 -15.11 -7.52
N GLY A 131 -19.11 -13.96 -7.15
CA GLY A 131 -18.37 -12.90 -6.46
C GLY A 131 -17.76 -13.46 -5.18
N GLN A 132 -16.48 -13.22 -4.94
CA GLN A 132 -15.75 -13.93 -3.89
C GLN A 132 -15.61 -13.14 -2.59
N GLY A 133 -16.54 -12.22 -2.34
CA GLY A 133 -16.41 -11.22 -1.30
C GLY A 133 -16.76 -11.73 0.11
N THR A 134 -15.88 -11.44 1.06
CA THR A 134 -16.16 -11.49 2.50
C THR A 134 -16.08 -10.09 3.10
N ILE A 135 -17.08 -9.73 3.91
CA ILE A 135 -17.05 -8.50 4.70
C ILE A 135 -16.54 -8.83 6.10
N ILE A 136 -15.49 -8.12 6.51
CA ILE A 136 -14.93 -8.19 7.86
C ILE A 136 -15.01 -6.80 8.46
N GLN A 137 -15.87 -6.58 9.45
CA GLN A 137 -16.09 -5.23 9.98
C GLN A 137 -16.38 -5.12 11.46
N ASN A 138 -16.19 -3.93 12.05
CA ASN A 138 -16.52 -3.64 13.44
C ASN A 138 -15.89 -4.65 14.43
N LEU A 139 -14.58 -4.87 14.31
CA LEU A 139 -13.87 -5.82 15.16
C LEU A 139 -12.94 -5.10 16.13
N MET A 140 -12.80 -5.65 17.34
CA MET A 140 -11.78 -5.22 18.29
C MET A 140 -10.91 -6.39 18.71
N ILE A 141 -9.59 -6.25 18.55
CA ILE A 141 -8.60 -7.24 18.98
C ILE A 141 -7.67 -6.57 20.00
N ILE A 142 -7.68 -7.08 21.24
CA ILE A 142 -6.85 -6.59 22.35
C ILE A 142 -5.94 -7.71 22.82
N ASN A 143 -4.64 -7.55 22.62
CA ASN A 143 -3.63 -8.53 23.01
C ASN A 143 -2.66 -7.87 23.99
N LYS A 144 -2.84 -8.12 25.29
CA LYS A 144 -2.11 -7.46 26.39
C LYS A 144 -1.50 -8.43 27.41
N ALA A 145 -1.66 -9.75 27.25
CA ALA A 145 -0.97 -10.70 28.11
C ALA A 145 0.53 -10.79 27.77
N GLU A 146 1.42 -10.59 28.76
CA GLU A 146 2.88 -10.64 28.58
C GLU A 146 3.39 -11.95 27.93
N SER A 147 2.68 -13.05 28.20
CA SER A 147 2.95 -14.36 27.58
C SER A 147 2.78 -14.37 26.05
N LEU A 148 2.20 -13.34 25.44
CA LEU A 148 2.07 -13.20 23.99
C LEU A 148 3.39 -12.81 23.29
N SER A 149 4.46 -12.54 24.04
CA SER A 149 5.79 -12.22 23.47
C SER A 149 6.33 -13.30 22.52
N THR A 150 5.91 -14.56 22.67
CA THR A 150 6.30 -15.69 21.81
C THR A 150 5.35 -15.91 20.63
N ALA A 151 4.18 -15.28 20.60
CA ALA A 151 3.22 -15.41 19.52
C ALA A 151 3.72 -14.64 18.28
N THR A 152 3.79 -15.30 17.14
CA THR A 152 4.34 -14.74 15.88
C THR A 152 3.34 -14.75 14.71
N LYS A 153 2.24 -15.50 14.84
CA LYS A 153 1.23 -15.59 13.78
C LYS A 153 0.49 -14.25 13.60
N PRO A 154 0.04 -13.92 12.37
CA PRO A 154 -0.79 -12.75 12.14
C PRO A 154 -2.10 -12.82 12.96
N LEU A 155 -2.70 -11.67 13.26
CA LEU A 155 -4.00 -11.64 13.96
C LEU A 155 -5.15 -11.90 12.99
N ILE A 156 -5.10 -11.30 11.81
CA ILE A 156 -6.01 -11.58 10.69
C ILE A 156 -5.17 -12.01 9.49
N SER A 157 -5.51 -13.15 8.89
CA SER A 157 -4.81 -13.70 7.73
C SER A 157 -5.78 -14.06 6.63
N LEU A 158 -5.60 -13.44 5.46
CA LEU A 158 -6.30 -13.77 4.23
C LEU A 158 -5.29 -14.32 3.23
N GLU A 159 -5.58 -15.50 2.68
CA GLU A 159 -4.78 -16.11 1.61
C GLU A 159 -5.68 -16.56 0.46
N ASN A 160 -5.35 -16.13 -0.77
CA ASN A 160 -6.12 -16.38 -2.00
C ASN A 160 -7.58 -15.92 -1.89
N GLN A 161 -7.76 -14.75 -1.28
CA GLN A 161 -9.07 -14.13 -1.11
C GLN A 161 -9.28 -13.05 -2.14
N ASN A 162 -10.50 -12.95 -2.66
CA ASN A 162 -10.82 -11.97 -3.67
C ASN A 162 -11.96 -11.08 -3.19
N GLU A 163 -12.01 -9.83 -3.63
CA GLU A 163 -13.15 -8.92 -3.45
C GLU A 163 -13.60 -8.74 -1.98
N CYS A 164 -12.68 -8.91 -1.02
CA CYS A 164 -13.00 -8.75 0.40
C CYS A 164 -12.92 -7.29 0.83
N TYR A 165 -13.79 -6.94 1.77
CA TYR A 165 -13.91 -5.61 2.33
C TYR A 165 -13.65 -5.65 3.83
N ILE A 166 -12.60 -4.94 4.27
CA ILE A 166 -12.09 -4.95 5.64
C ILE A 166 -12.16 -3.54 6.21
N ASN A 167 -13.03 -3.31 7.19
CA ASN A 167 -13.35 -1.97 7.67
C ASN A 167 -13.59 -1.87 9.18
N THR A 168 -13.22 -0.76 9.80
CA THR A 168 -13.54 -0.46 11.21
C THR A 168 -13.02 -1.56 12.17
N ILE A 169 -11.81 -2.03 11.92
CA ILE A 169 -11.09 -2.96 12.80
C ILE A 169 -10.13 -2.16 13.67
N LYS A 170 -10.13 -2.43 14.98
CA LYS A 170 -9.14 -1.92 15.92
C LYS A 170 -8.28 -3.05 16.47
N ILE A 171 -6.97 -2.98 16.24
CA ILE A 171 -6.00 -3.94 16.74
C ILE A 171 -5.02 -3.26 17.69
N LEU A 172 -4.95 -3.76 18.91
CA LEU A 172 -3.97 -3.40 19.92
C LEU A 172 -3.14 -4.65 20.24
N ALA A 173 -1.93 -4.76 19.72
CA ALA A 173 -1.13 -5.98 19.81
C ALA A 173 0.01 -5.92 20.85
N GLY A 174 -0.20 -5.20 21.95
CA GLY A 174 0.72 -5.13 23.08
C GLY A 174 0.27 -4.07 24.10
N ASP A 175 1.17 -3.74 25.02
CA ASP A 175 1.01 -2.63 25.96
C ASP A 175 2.12 -1.57 25.76
N LYS A 176 1.78 -0.27 25.92
CA LYS A 176 2.74 0.83 25.76
C LYS A 176 3.87 0.77 26.78
N GLY A 177 3.61 0.17 27.96
CA GLY A 177 4.61 -0.02 29.01
C GLY A 177 5.62 -1.13 28.72
N TRP A 178 5.44 -1.94 27.68
CA TRP A 178 6.36 -3.03 27.38
C TRP A 178 7.63 -2.56 26.68
N THR A 179 8.75 -3.17 27.06
CA THR A 179 10.06 -2.94 26.42
C THR A 179 10.08 -3.46 24.99
N ASP A 180 9.42 -4.59 24.72
CA ASP A 180 9.31 -5.20 23.40
C ASP A 180 7.86 -5.58 23.09
N TYR A 181 7.35 -5.14 21.95
CA TYR A 181 6.01 -5.55 21.49
C TYR A 181 6.08 -6.94 20.84
N PRO A 182 4.99 -7.74 20.89
CA PRO A 182 4.86 -8.98 20.15
C PRO A 182 5.18 -8.81 18.66
N LYS A 183 6.01 -9.72 18.12
CA LYS A 183 6.44 -9.73 16.71
C LYS A 183 5.34 -10.27 15.81
N ARG A 184 4.23 -9.54 15.73
CA ARG A 184 2.99 -9.97 15.08
C ARG A 184 2.49 -8.95 14.09
N THR A 185 2.06 -9.46 12.94
CA THR A 185 1.36 -8.67 11.94
C THR A 185 -0.12 -8.56 12.31
N GLY A 186 -0.68 -7.36 12.20
CA GLY A 186 -2.12 -7.15 12.39
C GLY A 186 -2.92 -7.86 11.30
N LEU A 187 -2.67 -7.49 10.05
CA LEU A 187 -3.34 -8.02 8.86
C LEU A 187 -2.32 -8.54 7.83
N LYS A 188 -2.45 -9.81 7.44
CA LYS A 188 -1.68 -10.41 6.34
C LYS A 188 -2.60 -10.69 5.16
N LEU A 189 -2.23 -10.17 3.98
CA LEU A 189 -2.85 -10.46 2.69
C LEU A 189 -1.84 -11.23 1.83
N ALA A 190 -2.18 -12.46 1.44
CA ALA A 190 -1.31 -13.32 0.65
C ALA A 190 -2.04 -13.80 -0.62
N GLY A 191 -1.53 -13.48 -1.80
CA GLY A 191 -2.18 -13.92 -3.05
C GLY A 191 -3.61 -13.39 -3.29
N CYS A 192 -3.99 -12.28 -2.64
CA CYS A 192 -5.37 -11.78 -2.63
C CYS A 192 -5.62 -10.76 -3.75
N GLN A 193 -6.84 -10.72 -4.31
CA GLN A 193 -7.17 -9.80 -5.41
C GLN A 193 -8.38 -8.90 -5.12
N GLY A 194 -8.33 -7.62 -5.48
CA GLY A 194 -9.48 -6.72 -5.30
C GLY A 194 -9.84 -6.48 -3.83
N ILE A 195 -8.84 -6.41 -2.94
CA ILE A 195 -9.07 -6.25 -1.50
C ILE A 195 -9.12 -4.77 -1.14
N THR A 196 -10.11 -4.37 -0.35
CA THR A 196 -10.17 -3.03 0.25
C THR A 196 -10.01 -3.11 1.76
N VAL A 197 -9.00 -2.42 2.28
CA VAL A 197 -8.71 -2.27 3.72
C VAL A 197 -8.81 -0.79 4.06
N GLN A 198 -9.90 -0.41 4.73
CA GLN A 198 -10.13 1.00 5.03
C GLN A 198 -10.62 1.32 6.44
N SER A 199 -10.30 2.52 6.91
CA SER A 199 -10.77 3.04 8.22
C SER A 199 -10.49 2.10 9.39
N ASN A 200 -9.36 1.38 9.36
CA ASN A 200 -8.91 0.52 10.45
C ASN A 200 -7.87 1.24 11.32
N SER A 201 -7.63 0.73 12.53
CA SER A 201 -6.63 1.22 13.47
C SER A 201 -5.72 0.08 13.92
N PHE A 202 -4.42 0.26 13.76
CA PHE A 202 -3.39 -0.69 14.18
C PHE A 202 -2.43 -0.02 15.16
N SER A 203 -2.24 -0.62 16.33
CA SER A 203 -1.45 -0.01 17.40
C SER A 203 -0.55 -1.02 18.11
N ILE A 204 0.63 -0.56 18.53
CA ILE A 204 1.57 -1.28 19.40
C ILE A 204 2.00 -2.62 18.80
N MET A 205 2.73 -2.57 17.67
CA MET A 205 3.20 -3.76 16.95
C MET A 205 4.70 -3.67 16.67
N SER A 206 5.40 -4.81 16.73
CA SER A 206 6.82 -4.90 16.35
C SER A 206 7.12 -5.66 15.06
N ALA A 207 6.08 -6.09 14.35
CA ALA A 207 6.16 -6.52 12.95
C ALA A 207 5.29 -5.58 12.09
N PRO A 208 5.28 -5.70 10.75
CA PRO A 208 4.47 -4.84 9.92
C PRO A 208 2.99 -4.93 10.29
N ALA A 209 2.30 -3.79 10.46
CA ALA A 209 0.89 -3.79 10.83
C ALA A 209 0.01 -4.39 9.72
N ILE A 210 0.25 -4.01 8.47
CA ILE A 210 -0.30 -4.65 7.27
C ILE A 210 0.85 -5.23 6.45
N THR A 211 0.74 -6.51 6.07
CA THR A 211 1.66 -7.17 5.15
C THR A 211 0.91 -7.65 3.91
N VAL A 212 1.37 -7.24 2.72
CA VAL A 212 0.91 -7.75 1.42
C VAL A 212 2.03 -8.61 0.83
N THR A 213 1.75 -9.88 0.55
CA THR A 213 2.78 -10.82 0.11
C THR A 213 2.26 -11.93 -0.80
N PHE A 214 3.14 -12.82 -1.24
CA PHE A 214 2.76 -13.97 -2.06
C PHE A 214 2.10 -15.08 -1.21
N ALA A 215 1.17 -15.81 -1.80
CA ALA A 215 0.55 -16.97 -1.16
C ALA A 215 1.53 -18.15 -1.05
N THR A 216 1.31 -18.98 -0.04
CA THR A 216 2.05 -20.25 0.12
C THR A 216 1.45 -21.37 -0.72
N THR A 217 0.21 -21.19 -1.15
CA THR A 217 -0.57 -22.10 -1.97
C THR A 217 -0.43 -21.77 -3.47
N ASN A 218 -0.55 -22.78 -4.33
CA ASN A 218 -0.31 -22.65 -5.77
C ASN A 218 -1.48 -22.08 -6.59
N TYR A 219 -2.56 -21.60 -5.96
CA TYR A 219 -3.76 -21.17 -6.66
C TYR A 219 -3.66 -19.72 -7.16
N GLN A 220 -3.49 -18.76 -6.26
CA GLN A 220 -3.27 -17.34 -6.59
C GLN A 220 -2.01 -16.87 -5.88
N THR A 221 -0.86 -16.90 -6.54
CA THR A 221 0.42 -16.63 -5.86
C THR A 221 0.66 -15.16 -5.55
N GLN A 222 0.02 -14.22 -6.26
CA GLN A 222 0.32 -12.79 -6.19
C GLN A 222 -0.89 -11.95 -5.79
N CYS A 223 -0.66 -10.90 -4.98
CA CYS A 223 -1.70 -9.92 -4.68
C CYS A 223 -1.89 -8.92 -5.82
N LYS A 224 -3.15 -8.58 -6.14
CA LYS A 224 -3.50 -7.61 -7.19
C LYS A 224 -4.63 -6.70 -6.78
N GLY A 225 -4.55 -5.40 -7.07
CA GLY A 225 -5.69 -4.50 -6.84
C GLY A 225 -6.03 -4.39 -5.34
N VAL A 226 -5.04 -4.06 -4.52
CA VAL A 226 -5.23 -3.90 -3.07
C VAL A 226 -5.25 -2.41 -2.74
N PHE A 227 -6.29 -1.99 -2.00
CA PHE A 227 -6.51 -0.62 -1.56
C PHE A 227 -6.33 -0.54 -0.06
N LEU A 228 -5.34 0.22 0.41
CA LEU A 228 -5.03 0.46 1.82
C LEU A 228 -5.26 1.95 2.12
N GLU A 229 -6.48 2.27 2.57
CA GLU A 229 -6.98 3.65 2.60
C GLU A 229 -7.48 4.11 3.97
N SER A 230 -7.22 5.36 4.36
CA SER A 230 -7.82 5.95 5.57
C SER A 230 -7.57 5.18 6.88
N ASN A 231 -6.53 4.34 6.96
CA ASN A 231 -6.18 3.60 8.17
C ASN A 231 -5.35 4.47 9.13
N THR A 232 -5.30 4.09 10.41
CA THR A 232 -4.49 4.75 11.44
C THR A 232 -3.45 3.78 11.98
N PHE A 233 -2.19 4.20 12.00
CA PHE A 233 -1.06 3.45 12.54
C PHE A 233 -0.46 4.20 13.73
N GLU A 234 -0.38 3.54 14.89
CA GLU A 234 0.11 4.15 16.14
C GLU A 234 1.17 3.27 16.81
N ASP A 235 2.30 3.86 17.22
CA ASP A 235 3.34 3.18 18.01
C ASP A 235 3.83 1.86 17.37
N ILE A 236 3.99 1.85 16.04
CA ILE A 236 4.52 0.69 15.30
C ILE A 236 6.04 0.80 15.23
N THR A 237 6.76 -0.26 15.62
CA THR A 237 8.23 -0.22 15.69
C THR A 237 8.91 -0.68 14.41
N SER A 238 8.23 -1.46 13.57
CA SER A 238 8.80 -2.06 12.35
C SER A 238 8.36 -1.35 11.07
N GLN A 239 7.16 -1.63 10.55
CA GLN A 239 6.55 -0.92 9.42
C GLN A 239 5.06 -0.76 9.64
N ALA A 240 4.48 0.34 9.20
CA ALA A 240 3.03 0.44 9.09
C ALA A 240 2.52 -0.50 7.98
N ILE A 241 3.15 -0.44 6.81
CA ILE A 241 2.75 -1.20 5.63
C ILE A 241 3.99 -1.81 4.98
N SER A 242 3.94 -3.12 4.70
CA SER A 242 4.99 -3.83 3.98
C SER A 242 4.40 -4.57 2.78
N VAL A 243 4.84 -4.21 1.58
CA VAL A 243 4.48 -4.87 0.32
C VAL A 243 5.68 -5.65 -0.17
N LEU A 244 5.60 -6.98 -0.10
CA LEU A 244 6.71 -7.89 -0.32
C LEU A 244 6.34 -8.99 -1.31
N GLY A 245 6.71 -8.79 -2.58
CA GLY A 245 6.78 -9.91 -3.53
C GLY A 245 8.02 -10.79 -3.29
N GLY A 246 8.27 -11.72 -4.20
CA GLY A 246 9.42 -12.62 -4.11
C GLY A 246 9.65 -13.41 -5.39
N PRO A 247 10.76 -14.18 -5.48
CA PRO A 247 10.99 -15.08 -6.61
C PRO A 247 9.88 -16.14 -6.67
N ASN A 248 9.35 -16.37 -7.86
CA ASN A 248 8.30 -17.34 -8.17
C ASN A 248 8.90 -18.67 -8.65
N SER A 249 9.71 -18.60 -9.71
CA SER A 249 10.35 -19.77 -10.31
C SER A 249 11.53 -19.36 -11.17
N THR A 250 12.49 -20.25 -11.36
CA THR A 250 13.55 -20.10 -12.35
C THR A 250 13.10 -20.80 -13.62
N THR A 251 13.09 -20.12 -14.77
CA THR A 251 12.81 -20.75 -16.06
C THR A 251 13.92 -21.76 -16.41
N GLU A 252 13.65 -22.65 -17.37
CA GLU A 252 14.67 -23.57 -17.92
C GLU A 252 15.89 -22.83 -18.51
N SER A 253 15.72 -21.56 -18.90
CA SER A 253 16.79 -20.66 -19.35
C SER A 253 17.56 -19.96 -18.23
N GLY A 254 17.24 -20.23 -16.96
CA GLY A 254 17.88 -19.61 -15.79
C GLY A 254 17.32 -18.24 -15.40
N GLU A 255 16.23 -17.78 -16.01
CA GLU A 255 15.60 -16.49 -15.72
C GLU A 255 14.70 -16.60 -14.47
N ILE A 256 14.95 -15.75 -13.48
CA ILE A 256 14.12 -15.72 -12.26
C ILE A 256 12.85 -14.92 -12.54
N ARG A 257 11.69 -15.59 -12.57
CA ARG A 257 10.38 -14.95 -12.52
C ARG A 257 10.07 -14.54 -11.09
N TYR A 258 9.45 -13.38 -10.90
CA TYR A 258 9.05 -12.88 -9.59
C TYR A 258 7.52 -12.84 -9.48
N ASN A 259 6.99 -13.22 -8.32
CA ASN A 259 5.62 -12.93 -7.92
C ASN A 259 5.57 -11.46 -7.52
N LYS A 260 5.23 -10.59 -8.47
CA LYS A 260 5.14 -9.16 -8.22
C LYS A 260 3.78 -8.80 -7.63
N MET A 261 3.77 -7.95 -6.62
CA MET A 261 2.52 -7.37 -6.11
C MET A 261 2.07 -6.27 -7.08
N GLU A 262 0.85 -6.33 -7.59
CA GLU A 262 0.38 -5.44 -8.67
C GLU A 262 -0.77 -4.53 -8.24
N ASN A 263 -0.84 -3.31 -8.77
CA ASN A 263 -1.96 -2.38 -8.57
C ASN A 263 -2.25 -2.15 -7.07
N ILE A 264 -1.25 -1.75 -6.31
CA ILE A 264 -1.37 -1.49 -4.87
C ILE A 264 -1.53 0.01 -4.64
N ILE A 265 -2.60 0.41 -3.97
CA ILE A 265 -2.88 1.82 -3.64
C ILE A 265 -2.79 1.99 -2.12
N ILE A 266 -1.94 2.91 -1.68
CA ILE A 266 -1.76 3.30 -0.29
C ILE A 266 -2.08 4.79 -0.20
N SER A 267 -3.16 5.16 0.48
CA SER A 267 -3.55 6.57 0.55
C SER A 267 -4.30 6.97 1.81
N GLU A 268 -4.18 8.24 2.17
CA GLU A 268 -4.96 8.88 3.23
C GLU A 268 -4.79 8.23 4.62
N ASN A 269 -3.70 7.48 4.85
CA ASN A 269 -3.47 6.88 6.16
C ASN A 269 -2.84 7.90 7.13
N ARG A 270 -3.18 7.75 8.41
CA ARG A 270 -2.65 8.56 9.52
C ARG A 270 -1.58 7.76 10.26
N HIS A 271 -0.47 8.42 10.56
CA HIS A 271 0.71 7.79 11.15
C HIS A 271 1.15 8.58 12.38
N TYR A 272 1.14 7.96 13.57
CA TYR A 272 1.44 8.60 14.85
C TYR A 272 2.44 7.77 15.67
N GLY A 273 3.45 8.41 16.26
CA GLY A 273 4.37 7.73 17.20
C GLY A 273 5.19 6.59 16.58
N LEU A 274 5.35 6.57 15.25
CA LEU A 274 6.10 5.51 14.58
C LEU A 274 7.58 5.57 14.97
N LYS A 275 8.16 4.42 15.33
CA LYS A 275 9.58 4.35 15.73
C LYS A 275 10.52 4.00 14.56
N THR A 276 9.96 3.54 13.45
CA THR A 276 10.70 3.24 12.23
C THR A 276 10.89 4.49 11.38
N GLU A 277 12.07 4.64 10.79
CA GLU A 277 12.38 5.74 9.89
C GLU A 277 11.62 5.61 8.56
N TYR A 278 11.35 4.37 8.10
CA TYR A 278 10.64 4.08 6.85
C TYR A 278 9.40 3.21 7.10
N PRO A 279 8.25 3.83 7.43
CA PRO A 279 7.00 3.13 7.73
C PRO A 279 6.37 2.34 6.60
N ILE A 280 6.67 2.71 5.35
CA ILE A 280 6.14 2.04 4.16
C ILE A 280 7.30 1.44 3.38
N THR A 281 7.26 0.14 3.16
CA THR A 281 8.24 -0.58 2.33
C THR A 281 7.56 -1.26 1.17
N VAL A 282 8.13 -1.11 -0.02
CA VAL A 282 7.62 -1.71 -1.26
C VAL A 282 8.76 -2.40 -2.00
N ASN A 283 8.64 -3.72 -2.18
CA ASN A 283 9.60 -4.58 -2.89
C ASN A 283 8.87 -5.50 -3.87
N TYR A 284 9.51 -5.82 -5.00
CA TYR A 284 8.98 -6.76 -5.99
C TYR A 284 7.52 -6.46 -6.34
N SER A 285 7.26 -5.27 -6.84
CA SER A 285 5.91 -4.78 -7.12
C SER A 285 5.83 -4.07 -8.47
N THR A 286 4.62 -3.91 -8.99
CA THR A 286 4.36 -3.13 -10.21
C THR A 286 3.11 -2.28 -10.03
N ASP A 287 3.11 -1.06 -10.56
CA ASP A 287 1.94 -0.16 -10.54
C ASP A 287 1.47 0.13 -9.10
N VAL A 288 2.39 0.65 -8.27
CA VAL A 288 2.12 1.02 -6.88
C VAL A 288 1.88 2.53 -6.80
N VAL A 289 0.83 2.96 -6.10
CA VAL A 289 0.54 4.39 -5.86
C VAL A 289 0.54 4.66 -4.37
N ILE A 290 1.38 5.59 -3.92
CA ILE A 290 1.49 6.00 -2.52
C ILE A 290 1.15 7.48 -2.43
N ARG A 291 0.10 7.83 -1.68
CA ARG A 291 -0.34 9.22 -1.44
C ARG A 291 -0.15 9.68 0.00
N ASP A 292 0.43 8.83 0.83
CA ASP A 292 0.76 9.19 2.21
C ASP A 292 2.01 10.07 2.24
N ASN A 293 1.93 11.20 2.92
CA ASN A 293 3.04 12.13 3.10
C ASN A 293 3.96 11.67 4.25
N ILE A 294 4.63 10.53 4.07
CA ILE A 294 5.52 9.90 5.05
C ILE A 294 6.73 9.25 4.37
N ALA A 295 7.77 8.94 5.12
CA ALA A 295 8.95 8.26 4.60
C ALA A 295 8.62 6.89 3.98
N VAL A 296 9.26 6.60 2.84
CA VAL A 296 9.01 5.38 2.05
C VAL A 296 10.34 4.75 1.63
N THR A 297 10.42 3.43 1.71
CA THR A 297 11.45 2.64 1.03
C THR A 297 10.86 1.95 -0.19
N ILE A 298 11.37 2.28 -1.38
CA ILE A 298 11.17 1.55 -2.61
C ILE A 298 12.42 0.70 -2.82
N GLY A 299 12.29 -0.61 -2.67
CA GLY A 299 13.41 -1.52 -2.85
C GLY A 299 13.37 -2.25 -4.18
N LYS A 300 14.10 -3.35 -4.23
CA LYS A 300 14.47 -4.05 -5.46
C LYS A 300 13.24 -4.51 -6.26
N ASP A 301 13.34 -4.36 -7.58
CA ASP A 301 12.35 -4.81 -8.58
C ASP A 301 10.93 -4.23 -8.43
N ALA A 302 10.78 -3.19 -7.59
CA ALA A 302 9.61 -2.32 -7.59
C ALA A 302 9.64 -1.43 -8.85
N ASN A 303 8.58 -1.51 -9.64
CA ASN A 303 8.48 -0.88 -10.95
C ASN A 303 7.20 -0.06 -11.05
N LYS A 304 7.23 1.04 -11.81
CA LYS A 304 6.08 1.93 -11.99
C LYS A 304 5.46 2.36 -10.66
N THR A 305 6.29 2.85 -9.76
CA THR A 305 5.83 3.35 -8.45
C THR A 305 5.58 4.85 -8.54
N LEU A 306 4.38 5.27 -8.18
CA LEU A 306 3.96 6.66 -8.12
C LEU A 306 3.86 7.12 -6.67
N ILE A 307 4.60 8.16 -6.29
CA ILE A 307 4.61 8.67 -4.91
C ILE A 307 4.18 10.13 -4.92
N TYR A 308 3.21 10.49 -4.09
CA TYR A 308 2.83 11.88 -3.80
C TYR A 308 3.32 12.21 -2.39
N ASN A 309 4.46 12.89 -2.29
CA ASN A 309 5.11 13.19 -1.02
C ASN A 309 5.88 14.52 -1.11
N ASN A 310 5.56 15.46 -0.21
CA ASN A 310 6.17 16.78 -0.15
C ASN A 310 7.53 16.83 0.54
N GLN A 311 8.08 15.67 0.91
CA GLN A 311 9.39 15.53 1.54
C GLN A 311 10.18 14.43 0.82
N ILE A 312 10.65 14.74 -0.39
CA ILE A 312 11.36 13.79 -1.26
C ILE A 312 12.61 13.19 -0.57
N GLN A 313 13.25 13.95 0.33
CA GLN A 313 14.39 13.49 1.13
C GLN A 313 14.07 12.28 2.01
N ASN A 314 12.79 12.00 2.28
CA ASN A 314 12.33 10.88 3.08
C ASN A 314 12.03 9.63 2.22
N ILE A 315 12.51 9.59 0.98
CA ILE A 315 12.34 8.46 0.07
C ILE A 315 13.69 7.80 -0.20
N ILE A 316 13.82 6.53 0.20
CA ILE A 316 14.90 5.66 -0.28
C ILE A 316 14.37 4.94 -1.52
N ASP A 317 14.99 5.16 -2.68
CA ASP A 317 14.55 4.59 -3.95
C ASP A 317 15.64 3.76 -4.64
N ASN A 318 15.41 2.44 -4.65
CA ASN A 318 16.17 1.45 -5.42
C ASN A 318 15.29 0.76 -6.49
N GLY A 319 14.18 1.40 -6.88
CA GLY A 319 13.23 0.92 -7.88
C GLY A 319 13.70 1.12 -9.33
N ILE A 320 12.96 0.55 -10.28
CA ILE A 320 13.31 0.54 -11.72
C ILE A 320 12.61 1.66 -12.52
N ALA A 321 11.47 2.15 -12.04
CA ALA A 321 10.76 3.30 -12.63
C ALA A 321 9.84 3.96 -11.61
N THR A 322 10.40 4.82 -10.77
CA THR A 322 9.66 5.58 -9.75
C THR A 322 9.41 7.00 -10.25
N THR A 323 8.19 7.51 -10.07
CA THR A 323 7.84 8.91 -10.30
C THR A 323 7.36 9.51 -8.99
N VAL A 324 8.03 10.58 -8.55
CA VAL A 324 7.70 11.28 -7.31
C VAL A 324 7.13 12.67 -7.64
N PHE A 325 5.96 12.96 -7.07
CA PHE A 325 5.31 14.27 -7.09
C PHE A 325 5.43 14.91 -5.70
N GLY A 326 6.08 16.07 -5.59
CA GLY A 326 6.28 16.73 -4.31
C GLY A 326 7.01 18.06 -4.36
N ALA A 327 6.99 18.80 -3.26
CA ALA A 327 7.92 19.89 -2.99
C ALA A 327 9.25 19.33 -2.46
N TYR A 328 10.36 19.96 -2.81
CA TYR A 328 11.66 19.71 -2.20
C TYR A 328 11.92 20.85 -1.19
N ASP A 329 12.04 20.52 0.09
CA ASP A 329 12.41 21.48 1.13
C ASP A 329 13.85 21.19 1.56
N ASP A 330 14.79 22.04 1.14
CA ASP A 330 16.22 21.89 1.38
C ASP A 330 16.64 22.37 2.78
N GLY A 331 15.70 22.79 3.63
CA GLY A 331 15.94 23.14 5.04
C GLY A 331 16.80 24.40 5.23
N ILE A 332 17.15 25.10 4.15
CA ILE A 332 17.84 26.38 4.24
C ILE A 332 16.79 27.47 4.08
N SER A 333 16.64 28.31 5.10
CA SER A 333 15.86 29.55 5.02
C SER A 333 16.52 30.52 4.03
N ARG A 334 16.39 30.22 2.75
CA ARG A 334 16.88 31.02 1.65
C ARG A 334 15.69 31.47 0.84
N SER A 335 15.70 32.74 0.46
CA SER A 335 14.70 33.33 -0.42
C SER A 335 14.45 32.42 -1.63
N TRP A 336 13.18 32.27 -2.01
CA TRP A 336 12.70 31.40 -3.09
C TRP A 336 13.48 31.50 -4.42
N THR A 337 14.17 32.62 -4.66
CA THR A 337 15.07 32.81 -5.80
C THR A 337 16.25 31.84 -5.86
N THR A 338 16.71 31.30 -4.72
CA THR A 338 17.87 30.38 -4.65
C THR A 338 17.52 28.89 -4.67
N GLN A 339 16.25 28.51 -4.42
CA GLN A 339 15.82 27.10 -4.44
C GLN A 339 15.71 26.52 -5.86
N SER A 340 15.52 27.37 -6.86
CA SER A 340 15.43 26.93 -8.27
C SER A 340 16.81 26.61 -8.88
N ASP A 341 17.88 27.27 -8.39
CA ASP A 341 19.25 27.10 -8.91
C ASP A 341 19.98 25.89 -8.28
N LEU A 342 19.54 25.41 -7.12
CA LEU A 342 20.19 24.31 -6.38
C LEU A 342 19.69 22.91 -6.74
N LEU A 343 18.48 22.80 -7.29
CA LEU A 343 17.88 21.54 -7.76
C LEU A 343 18.65 20.89 -8.93
N VAL A 344 19.55 21.64 -9.59
CA VAL A 344 20.40 21.15 -10.68
C VAL A 344 21.85 20.90 -10.21
N ASN A 345 22.31 21.50 -9.10
CA ASN A 345 23.75 21.62 -8.83
C ASN A 345 24.27 21.06 -7.50
N LYS A 346 23.45 20.50 -6.61
CA LYS A 346 23.96 19.81 -5.41
C LYS A 346 23.20 18.52 -5.10
N ILE A 347 23.41 17.53 -5.96
CA ILE A 347 23.37 16.13 -5.56
C ILE A 347 24.60 15.91 -4.66
N ASN A 348 24.37 15.38 -3.46
CA ASN A 348 25.40 15.13 -2.45
C ASN A 348 26.52 14.24 -3.04
N PRO A 349 27.81 14.41 -2.67
CA PRO A 349 28.98 13.71 -3.26
C PRO A 349 29.04 12.18 -3.05
N GLY A 350 27.95 11.55 -2.61
CA GLY A 350 27.83 10.11 -2.40
C GLY A 350 26.73 9.44 -3.22
N ILE A 351 25.91 10.19 -3.97
CA ILE A 351 25.07 9.61 -5.03
C ILE A 351 25.87 9.74 -6.32
N THR A 352 26.75 8.76 -6.54
CA THR A 352 27.25 8.52 -7.88
C THR A 352 26.03 8.23 -8.74
N LEU A 353 25.73 9.12 -9.70
CA LEU A 353 24.97 8.76 -10.90
C LEU A 353 25.78 7.65 -11.59
N GLN A 354 25.67 6.42 -11.08
CA GLN A 354 26.14 5.26 -11.81
C GLN A 354 25.24 5.17 -13.03
N GLU A 355 25.88 5.23 -14.19
CA GLU A 355 25.32 4.91 -15.49
C GLU A 355 24.47 3.64 -15.42
N LYS A 356 23.15 3.79 -15.18
CA LYS A 356 22.02 2.93 -15.60
C LYS A 356 20.78 3.20 -14.74
N ALA A 357 20.12 4.32 -14.96
CA ALA A 357 18.67 4.40 -14.79
C ALA A 357 18.11 5.34 -15.86
N VAL A 358 17.89 4.80 -17.06
CA VAL A 358 17.58 5.54 -18.30
C VAL A 358 16.21 6.26 -18.26
N ASN A 359 15.40 6.17 -17.19
CA ASN A 359 13.97 6.53 -17.23
C ASN A 359 13.40 7.27 -16.00
N GLN A 360 14.18 8.04 -15.24
CA GLN A 360 13.61 8.88 -14.18
C GLN A 360 13.01 10.19 -14.76
N LYS A 361 11.73 10.48 -14.47
CA LYS A 361 11.06 11.74 -14.85
C LYS A 361 10.61 12.50 -13.61
N PHE A 362 10.99 13.78 -13.52
CA PHE A 362 10.61 14.69 -12.43
C PHE A 362 9.54 15.68 -12.91
N VAL A 363 8.46 15.85 -12.14
CA VAL A 363 7.42 16.84 -12.43
C VAL A 363 7.28 17.81 -11.27
N PHE A 364 7.66 19.06 -11.48
CA PHE A 364 7.56 20.12 -10.48
C PHE A 364 6.16 20.77 -10.52
N LYS A 365 5.49 20.86 -9.37
CA LYS A 365 4.24 21.65 -9.22
C LYS A 365 4.45 22.78 -8.23
N THR A 366 4.17 24.02 -8.65
CA THR A 366 4.29 25.19 -7.77
C THR A 366 3.02 25.32 -6.91
N GLY A 367 3.15 25.04 -5.62
CA GLY A 367 2.07 25.10 -4.62
C GLY A 367 1.61 26.51 -4.22
N TYR A 368 1.64 27.51 -5.12
CA TYR A 368 1.28 28.89 -4.77
C TYR A 368 -0.23 29.17 -4.95
N ARG A 369 -0.87 29.70 -3.88
CA ARG A 369 -2.26 30.21 -3.82
C ARG A 369 -2.37 31.75 -3.82
N GLY A 370 -1.33 32.47 -4.23
CA GLY A 370 -1.37 33.94 -4.40
C GLY A 370 -1.22 34.37 -5.86
N SER A 371 -1.51 35.64 -6.16
CA SER A 371 -1.23 36.23 -7.48
C SER A 371 0.29 36.25 -7.74
N PRO A 372 0.80 35.64 -8.82
CA PRO A 372 2.23 35.61 -9.11
C PRO A 372 2.73 37.03 -9.41
N LYS A 373 3.64 37.55 -8.58
CA LYS A 373 4.24 38.87 -8.79
C LYS A 373 5.54 38.85 -9.60
N TYR A 374 6.16 37.68 -9.84
CA TYR A 374 7.44 37.59 -10.54
C TYR A 374 7.50 36.34 -11.43
N GLY A 375 7.87 36.54 -12.69
CA GLY A 375 8.09 35.48 -13.67
C GLY A 375 9.39 34.72 -13.42
N PHE A 376 9.48 33.49 -13.92
CA PHE A 376 10.68 32.65 -13.85
C PHE A 376 11.81 33.25 -14.69
N ASP A 377 13.00 33.43 -14.10
CA ASP A 377 14.20 33.87 -14.81
C ASP A 377 15.17 32.71 -15.03
N LEU A 378 15.19 32.14 -16.25
CA LEU A 378 16.10 31.07 -16.66
C LEU A 378 17.56 31.52 -16.88
N LYS A 379 18.04 32.56 -16.18
CA LYS A 379 19.32 33.23 -16.50
C LYS A 379 20.58 32.49 -16.06
N HIS A 380 20.52 31.39 -15.29
CA HIS A 380 21.69 30.84 -14.59
C HIS A 380 22.03 29.37 -14.85
N ILE A 381 21.49 28.77 -15.92
CA ILE A 381 21.94 27.43 -16.34
C ILE A 381 23.24 27.55 -17.13
N HIS A 382 24.38 27.48 -16.43
CA HIS A 382 25.69 27.35 -17.05
C HIS A 382 26.10 25.87 -17.10
N SER A 383 26.38 25.36 -18.31
CA SER A 383 27.13 24.11 -18.46
C SER A 383 28.59 24.37 -18.06
N THR A 384 29.09 23.66 -17.06
CA THR A 384 30.52 23.66 -16.74
C THR A 384 31.29 22.92 -17.83
N GLY A 385 31.65 23.62 -18.89
CA GLY A 385 32.84 23.36 -19.71
C GLY A 385 32.93 22.10 -20.56
N GLU A 386 32.09 21.08 -20.36
CA GLU A 386 32.00 19.92 -21.24
C GLU A 386 30.55 19.79 -21.72
N GLU A 387 30.36 19.52 -23.01
CA GLU A 387 29.05 19.41 -23.64
C GLU A 387 28.17 18.42 -22.87
N ALA A 388 27.30 18.94 -22.01
CA ALA A 388 26.18 18.18 -21.47
C ALA A 388 25.32 17.81 -22.68
N SER A 389 25.51 16.58 -23.15
CA SER A 389 24.80 16.05 -24.30
C SER A 389 23.28 16.30 -24.15
N ILE A 390 22.68 16.69 -25.26
CA ILE A 390 21.32 17.22 -25.48
C ILE A 390 20.16 16.29 -25.00
N LEU A 391 20.47 15.22 -24.27
CA LEU A 391 19.52 14.21 -23.84
C LEU A 391 18.76 14.58 -22.54
N ALA A 392 19.33 15.40 -21.66
CA ALA A 392 18.74 15.68 -20.34
C ALA A 392 17.46 16.54 -20.34
N TRP A 393 17.15 17.22 -21.46
CA TRP A 393 16.00 18.14 -21.54
C TRP A 393 14.71 17.47 -22.03
N LYS A 394 14.79 16.24 -22.55
CA LYS A 394 13.61 15.49 -23.04
C LYS A 394 12.72 14.97 -21.89
N ASP A 395 13.24 14.99 -20.67
CA ASP A 395 12.57 14.42 -19.48
C ASP A 395 11.93 15.48 -18.57
N ILE A 396 11.96 16.75 -18.98
CA ILE A 396 11.27 17.84 -18.26
C ILE A 396 9.86 17.99 -18.82
N VAL A 397 8.87 17.50 -18.08
CA VAL A 397 7.44 17.71 -18.39
C VAL A 397 6.91 18.87 -17.54
N LEU A 398 6.67 20.02 -18.18
CA LEU A 398 6.01 21.15 -17.55
C LEU A 398 4.50 20.91 -17.51
N SER A 399 3.88 21.02 -16.33
CA SER A 399 2.43 20.84 -16.20
C SER A 399 1.64 21.93 -16.94
N THR A 400 0.48 21.59 -17.50
CA THR A 400 -0.44 22.55 -18.11
C THR A 400 -0.89 23.64 -17.13
N ASP A 401 -1.04 23.32 -15.85
CA ASP A 401 -1.30 24.28 -14.76
C ASP A 401 -0.22 25.38 -14.65
N PHE A 402 1.05 25.04 -14.91
CA PHE A 402 2.16 25.99 -14.91
C PHE A 402 2.02 27.02 -16.04
N LEU A 403 1.56 26.58 -17.21
CA LEU A 403 1.36 27.42 -18.39
C LEU A 403 0.16 28.36 -18.22
N PHE A 404 -0.93 27.92 -17.58
CA PHE A 404 -2.10 28.78 -17.33
C PHE A 404 -1.87 29.85 -16.25
N LYS A 405 -0.92 29.63 -15.32
CA LYS A 405 -0.58 30.60 -14.27
C LYS A 405 0.44 31.66 -14.70
N LEU A 406 1.07 31.51 -15.86
CA LEU A 406 1.83 32.58 -16.51
C LEU A 406 0.82 33.61 -17.05
N ASN A 407 0.54 34.62 -16.24
CA ASN A 407 -0.37 35.70 -16.57
C ASN A 407 0.06 36.39 -17.89
N PRO A 408 -0.75 36.35 -18.97
CA PRO A 408 -0.37 36.92 -20.26
C PRO A 408 -0.33 38.46 -20.27
N ARG A 409 -0.68 39.12 -19.15
CA ARG A 409 -0.83 40.59 -19.08
C ARG A 409 0.33 41.37 -18.46
N THR A 410 1.40 40.72 -18.02
CA THR A 410 2.61 41.41 -17.56
C THR A 410 3.77 41.13 -18.50
N VAL A 411 3.84 41.95 -19.55
CA VAL A 411 5.01 42.21 -20.41
C VAL A 411 5.67 40.94 -20.99
N LEU A 412 4.98 40.28 -21.91
CA LEU A 412 5.62 39.38 -22.87
C LEU A 412 6.11 40.23 -24.06
N PRO A 413 7.37 40.11 -24.52
CA PRO A 413 7.79 40.69 -25.79
C PRO A 413 7.00 40.03 -26.93
N ALA A 414 6.60 40.83 -27.92
CA ALA A 414 5.70 40.48 -29.02
C ALA A 414 5.85 39.03 -29.53
N ALA A 415 4.75 38.26 -29.45
CA ALA A 415 4.60 37.02 -30.20
C ALA A 415 4.69 37.35 -31.70
N LYS A 416 5.53 36.62 -32.44
CA LYS A 416 5.50 36.60 -33.90
C LYS A 416 5.04 35.21 -34.33
N GLU A 417 3.96 35.15 -35.09
CA GLU A 417 3.61 33.96 -35.86
C GLU A 417 4.70 33.73 -36.91
N ASP A 418 5.22 32.51 -36.98
CA ASP A 418 5.98 32.10 -38.15
C ASP A 418 5.03 31.85 -39.34
N LYS A 419 5.59 31.72 -40.55
CA LYS A 419 4.80 31.49 -41.77
C LYS A 419 4.11 30.10 -41.82
N GLN A 420 4.19 29.30 -40.75
CA GLN A 420 3.68 27.93 -40.66
C GLN A 420 2.65 27.75 -39.53
N GLY A 421 2.23 28.84 -38.86
CA GLY A 421 1.14 28.83 -37.88
C GLY A 421 1.54 28.43 -36.46
N SER A 422 2.84 28.43 -36.13
CA SER A 422 3.33 28.10 -34.79
C SER A 422 3.38 29.32 -33.87
N LEU A 423 2.96 29.15 -32.61
CA LEU A 423 3.06 30.18 -31.57
C LEU A 423 4.40 30.01 -30.85
N CYS A 424 5.35 30.90 -31.13
CA CYS A 424 6.69 30.87 -30.55
C CYS A 424 6.89 32.03 -29.55
N PHE A 425 7.41 31.72 -28.37
CA PHE A 425 7.72 32.71 -27.34
C PHE A 425 9.22 33.04 -27.37
N ILE A 426 9.54 34.33 -27.45
CA ILE A 426 10.92 34.83 -27.57
C ILE A 426 11.38 35.35 -26.20
N LYS A 427 12.49 34.81 -25.67
CA LYS A 427 13.31 35.53 -24.67
C LYS A 427 14.46 36.18 -25.43
N ALA A 428 14.27 37.44 -25.84
CA ALA A 428 15.34 38.25 -26.40
C ALA A 428 16.16 38.80 -25.23
N ASP A 429 17.42 38.39 -25.10
CA ASP A 429 18.36 39.09 -24.23
C ASP A 429 18.64 40.46 -24.86
N ALA A 430 17.97 41.48 -24.33
CA ALA A 430 18.22 42.87 -24.69
C ALA A 430 19.27 43.45 -23.73
N THR A 431 20.53 43.07 -23.92
CA THR A 431 21.66 43.91 -23.51
C THR A 431 22.64 44.05 -24.66
N LYS A 432 22.77 45.31 -25.10
CA LYS A 432 23.66 45.90 -26.11
C LYS A 432 24.77 45.01 -26.67
N GLY A 433 24.76 44.90 -28.01
CA GLY A 433 25.96 44.71 -28.81
C GLY A 433 26.42 43.27 -28.97
N GLU A 434 26.31 42.78 -30.19
CA GLU A 434 27.00 41.60 -30.72
C GLU A 434 26.52 40.22 -30.21
N THR A 435 25.67 39.62 -31.04
CA THR A 435 25.36 38.18 -31.20
C THR A 435 25.57 37.25 -30.00
N LYS A 436 24.51 36.57 -29.53
CA LYS A 436 24.60 35.19 -29.00
C LYS A 436 23.22 34.54 -28.77
N ASP A 437 23.15 33.28 -29.19
CA ASP A 437 22.20 32.20 -28.87
C ASP A 437 20.86 32.60 -28.27
N SER A 438 19.82 32.68 -29.11
CA SER A 438 18.43 32.81 -28.66
C SER A 438 17.80 31.42 -28.48
N LEU A 439 17.22 31.18 -27.30
CA LEU A 439 16.44 29.99 -26.99
C LEU A 439 14.98 30.21 -27.43
N TYR A 440 14.43 29.29 -28.21
CA TYR A 440 13.03 29.35 -28.65
C TYR A 440 12.23 28.21 -28.03
N ILE A 441 11.05 28.56 -27.50
CA ILE A 441 10.01 27.60 -27.14
C ILE A 441 8.88 27.78 -28.15
N CYS A 442 8.68 26.77 -28.98
CA CYS A 442 7.63 26.78 -30.00
C CYS A 442 6.61 25.69 -29.69
N MET A 443 5.34 26.02 -29.86
CA MET A 443 4.22 25.08 -29.79
C MET A 443 3.74 24.78 -31.20
N GLN A 444 3.70 23.49 -31.57
CA GLN A 444 3.10 23.04 -32.83
C GLN A 444 2.29 21.76 -32.55
N ASP A 445 1.07 21.71 -33.10
CA ASP A 445 0.06 20.65 -33.01
C ASP A 445 0.46 19.39 -32.19
N GLY A 446 0.19 19.46 -30.88
CA GLY A 446 0.30 18.30 -29.99
C GLY A 446 1.66 18.09 -29.31
N GLY A 447 2.66 18.95 -29.51
CA GLY A 447 3.97 18.83 -28.87
C GLY A 447 4.65 20.16 -28.51
N ILE A 448 5.49 20.12 -27.47
CA ILE A 448 6.37 21.23 -27.06
C ILE A 448 7.82 20.85 -27.40
N GLY A 449 8.51 21.70 -28.16
CA GLY A 449 9.93 21.55 -28.48
C GLY A 449 10.75 22.77 -28.04
N VAL A 450 11.94 22.53 -27.50
CA VAL A 450 12.94 23.56 -27.19
C VAL A 450 14.04 23.47 -28.24
N TYR A 451 14.26 24.57 -28.97
CA TYR A 451 15.21 24.59 -30.08
C TYR A 451 16.32 25.62 -29.84
N LYS A 452 17.57 25.23 -30.14
CA LYS A 452 18.71 26.14 -30.29
C LYS A 452 18.94 26.37 -31.78
N TRP A 453 18.79 27.60 -32.25
CA TRP A 453 19.02 27.93 -33.66
C TRP A 453 20.51 28.25 -33.86
N ASN A 454 21.26 27.34 -34.50
CA ASN A 454 22.58 27.67 -35.02
C ASN A 454 22.41 28.30 -36.42
N LYS A 455 23.01 29.46 -36.61
CA LYS A 455 23.01 30.22 -37.87
C LYS A 455 23.29 29.30 -39.06
N LEU A 456 22.31 29.14 -39.96
CA LEU A 456 22.61 28.81 -41.36
C LEU A 456 23.30 30.05 -41.94
N ILE A 457 24.41 29.82 -42.66
CA ILE A 457 25.23 30.85 -43.31
C ILE A 457 24.35 31.77 -44.17
#